data_AF-A0A8T4UKQ7-F1
#
_entry.id   AF-A0A8T4UKQ7-F1
#
_cell.length_a   1.000
_cell.length_b   1.000
_cell.length_c   1.000
_cell.angle_alpha   90.00
_cell.angle_beta   90.00
_cell.angle_gamma   90.00
#
_symmetry.space_group_name_H-M   'P 1'
#
loop_
_entity.id
_entity.type
_entity.pdbx_description
1 polymer ?
#
loop_
_entity_poly.entity_id
_entity_poly.type
_entity_poly.pdbx_seq_one_letter_code
_entity_poly.pdbx_strand_id
1 'polypeptide(L)'
;MKYGGIKIKQIESSTNPLSGKTSALVLTMVILVLGTFFYFAAIGNSAVMVVPSPPSTSGTSSEQMTSSPPTTLNNNNNNDNNNNMIGNNPENSANTAMRYLEGSSEVKTQSAISLFDHLQQGNKMFTKKNVDGDIKLFYYYTKDEPIEIPLEEGDINSYQIHNIGSQNYYPLILGIEEARMMREEGIFTEVGDPIKDFFGKKVVIVGIMKKTNGALDLAHLIPLTSGELN
;
A
#
# COMPACT_ATOMS: atom_id res chain seq x y z
N MET A 1 -13.76 36.54 44.04
CA MET A 1 -12.91 35.33 43.88
C MET A 1 -11.55 35.78 43.34
N LYS A 2 -10.46 35.07 43.66
CA LYS A 2 -9.08 35.45 43.28
C LYS A 2 -8.55 34.39 42.31
N TYR A 3 -8.37 34.73 41.03
CA TYR A 3 -7.81 33.80 40.05
C TYR A 3 -6.29 33.75 40.19
N GLY A 4 -5.73 32.54 40.33
CA GLY A 4 -4.29 32.31 40.39
C GLY A 4 -3.67 32.33 38.99
N GLY A 5 -2.64 33.14 38.78
CA GLY A 5 -1.93 33.22 37.50
C GLY A 5 -1.07 31.97 37.25
N ILE A 6 -1.35 31.26 36.17
CA ILE A 6 -0.54 30.10 35.73
C ILE A 6 0.77 30.62 35.12
N LYS A 7 1.91 30.20 35.69
CA LYS A 7 3.24 30.47 35.10
C LYS A 7 3.61 29.36 34.12
N ILE A 8 3.52 29.65 32.83
CA ILE A 8 4.04 28.77 31.78
C ILE A 8 5.57 28.90 31.75
N LYS A 9 6.31 27.80 31.90
CA LYS A 9 7.75 27.76 31.59
C LYS A 9 7.90 27.71 30.07
N GLN A 10 8.72 28.59 29.50
CA GLN A 10 9.29 28.33 28.18
C GLN A 10 10.22 27.11 28.28
N ILE A 11 10.16 26.26 27.26
CA ILE A 11 11.13 25.19 27.04
C ILE A 11 12.10 25.72 25.99
N GLU A 12 13.37 25.87 26.35
CA GLU A 12 14.41 26.31 25.41
C GLU A 12 14.73 25.17 24.45
N SER A 13 14.63 25.42 23.14
CA SER A 13 14.92 24.41 22.11
C SER A 13 16.41 24.11 22.06
N SER A 14 16.80 22.90 22.48
CA SER A 14 18.20 22.45 22.43
C SER A 14 18.66 22.27 20.98
N THR A 15 19.23 23.32 20.39
CA THR A 15 19.90 23.28 19.09
C THR A 15 21.25 22.56 19.26
N ASN A 16 21.26 21.23 19.16
CA ASN A 16 22.49 20.45 19.08
C ASN A 16 23.07 20.53 17.65
N PRO A 17 24.19 21.24 17.40
CA PRO A 17 24.84 21.23 16.10
C PRO A 17 25.49 19.86 15.86
N LEU A 18 24.83 19.00 15.10
CA LEU A 18 25.33 17.64 14.83
C LEU A 18 26.65 17.74 14.03
N SER A 19 27.76 17.38 14.70
CA SER A 19 29.12 17.63 14.22
C SER A 19 29.35 17.10 12.80
N GLY A 20 29.66 17.99 11.86
CA GLY A 20 29.69 17.73 10.41
C GLY A 20 30.67 16.66 9.91
N LYS A 21 31.40 15.97 10.79
CA LYS A 21 32.25 14.81 10.45
C LYS A 21 31.46 13.51 10.27
N THR A 22 30.29 13.35 10.91
CA THR A 22 29.45 12.15 10.73
C THR A 22 28.74 12.14 9.38
N SER A 23 28.22 13.30 8.95
CA SER A 23 27.48 13.47 7.69
C SER A 23 28.28 13.00 6.46
N ALA A 24 29.57 13.36 6.38
CA ALA A 24 30.44 12.94 5.28
C ALA A 24 30.60 11.41 5.16
N LEU A 25 30.64 10.69 6.29
CA LEU A 25 30.80 9.24 6.31
C LEU A 25 29.50 8.52 5.88
N VAL A 26 28.34 9.02 6.32
CA VAL A 26 27.02 8.54 5.86
C VAL A 26 26.87 8.76 4.36
N LEU A 27 27.17 9.97 3.86
CA LEU A 27 27.08 10.28 2.43
C LEU A 27 28.00 9.38 1.57
N THR A 28 29.21 9.10 2.05
CA THR A 28 30.15 8.19 1.35
C THR A 28 29.60 6.77 1.24
N MET A 29 28.95 6.26 2.29
CA MET A 29 28.31 4.94 2.26
C MET A 29 27.15 4.86 1.27
N VAL A 30 26.28 5.89 1.23
CA VAL A 30 25.17 5.96 0.26
C VAL A 30 25.69 5.92 -1.19
N ILE A 31 26.77 6.66 -1.49
CA ILE A 31 27.38 6.69 -2.83
C ILE A 31 27.92 5.30 -3.25
N LEU A 32 28.55 4.55 -2.32
CA LEU A 32 29.07 3.21 -2.60
C LEU A 32 27.96 2.18 -2.87
N VAL A 33 26.86 2.23 -2.12
CA VAL A 33 25.70 1.35 -2.32
C VAL A 33 25.03 1.64 -3.68
N LEU A 34 24.82 2.90 -4.03
CA LEU A 34 24.25 3.27 -5.33
C LEU A 34 25.19 2.91 -6.50
N GLY A 35 26.48 3.21 -6.38
CA GLY A 35 27.46 2.96 -7.44
C GLY A 35 27.63 1.48 -7.80
N THR A 36 27.59 0.59 -6.79
CA THR A 36 27.63 -0.87 -7.02
C THR A 36 26.37 -1.39 -7.72
N PHE A 37 25.20 -0.82 -7.44
CA PHE A 37 23.94 -1.17 -8.12
C PHE A 37 23.99 -0.87 -9.63
N PHE A 38 24.50 0.30 -10.01
CA PHE A 38 24.69 0.65 -11.43
C PHE A 38 25.79 -0.17 -12.12
N TYR A 39 26.84 -0.59 -11.39
CA TYR A 39 27.90 -1.43 -11.95
C TYR A 39 27.37 -2.78 -12.45
N PHE A 40 26.53 -3.47 -11.65
CA PHE A 40 25.93 -4.73 -12.08
C PHE A 40 24.91 -4.56 -13.23
N ALA A 41 24.17 -3.45 -13.27
CA ALA A 41 23.26 -3.14 -14.38
C ALA A 41 23.99 -2.95 -15.72
N ALA A 42 25.28 -2.56 -15.71
CA ALA A 42 26.09 -2.40 -16.91
C ALA A 42 26.67 -3.72 -17.45
N ILE A 43 26.76 -4.77 -16.62
CA ILE A 43 27.22 -6.11 -17.04
C ILE A 43 26.03 -6.88 -17.63
N GLY A 44 25.53 -6.40 -18.77
CA GLY A 44 24.41 -7.00 -19.47
C GLY A 44 24.72 -8.42 -19.92
N ASN A 45 23.94 -9.40 -19.44
CA ASN A 45 24.03 -10.79 -19.87
C ASN A 45 23.88 -10.90 -21.40
N SER A 46 24.89 -11.44 -22.08
CA SER A 46 24.82 -11.75 -23.51
C SER A 46 23.90 -12.95 -23.74
N ALA A 47 22.60 -12.68 -23.82
CA ALA A 47 21.58 -13.69 -24.02
C ALA A 47 21.76 -14.39 -25.39
N VAL A 48 22.10 -15.68 -25.35
CA VAL A 48 22.16 -16.53 -26.55
C VAL A 48 20.74 -16.72 -27.08
N MET A 49 20.43 -16.11 -28.23
CA MET A 49 19.15 -16.32 -28.90
C MET A 49 19.05 -17.74 -29.46
N VAL A 50 18.38 -18.63 -28.72
CA VAL A 50 17.87 -19.89 -29.26
C VAL A 50 16.68 -19.57 -30.17
N VAL A 51 16.86 -19.72 -31.48
CA VAL A 51 15.81 -19.47 -32.47
C VAL A 51 14.82 -20.65 -32.47
N PRO A 52 13.54 -20.46 -32.10
CA PRO A 52 12.55 -21.52 -32.21
C PRO A 52 12.23 -21.79 -33.69
N SER A 53 12.14 -23.07 -34.07
CA SER A 53 11.73 -23.46 -35.42
C SER A 53 10.21 -23.25 -35.62
N PRO A 54 9.76 -22.81 -36.80
CA PRO A 54 8.35 -22.54 -37.05
C PRO A 54 7.52 -23.84 -37.09
N PRO A 55 6.26 -23.84 -36.60
CA PRO A 55 5.37 -24.99 -36.67
C PRO A 55 4.91 -25.25 -38.11
N SER A 56 4.86 -26.52 -38.51
CA SER A 56 4.35 -26.95 -39.82
C SER A 56 2.82 -26.93 -39.87
N THR A 57 2.26 -26.23 -40.87
CA THR A 57 0.81 -26.11 -41.06
C THR A 57 0.28 -26.97 -42.22
N SER A 58 -0.67 -27.84 -41.89
CA SER A 58 -1.51 -28.62 -42.81
C SER A 58 -2.80 -29.00 -42.08
N GLY A 59 -4.01 -28.92 -42.63
CA GLY A 59 -4.44 -28.42 -43.94
C GLY A 59 -5.98 -28.53 -44.08
N THR A 60 -6.54 -27.86 -45.10
CA THR A 60 -7.81 -28.10 -45.83
C THR A 60 -8.85 -29.07 -45.23
N SER A 61 -10.16 -28.77 -45.14
CA SER A 61 -11.06 -28.25 -46.22
C SER A 61 -12.46 -27.83 -45.70
N SER A 62 -13.26 -27.14 -46.55
CA SER A 62 -14.74 -27.22 -46.75
C SER A 62 -15.71 -27.40 -45.55
N GLU A 63 -16.86 -26.73 -45.39
CA GLU A 63 -17.69 -25.85 -46.27
C GLU A 63 -18.76 -25.13 -45.37
N GLN A 64 -19.91 -24.53 -45.74
CA GLN A 64 -20.72 -24.46 -46.99
C GLN A 64 -21.40 -23.06 -47.15
N MET A 65 -22.74 -22.98 -47.28
CA MET A 65 -23.55 -21.75 -47.42
C MET A 65 -24.94 -21.89 -46.77
N THR A 66 -25.60 -20.77 -46.43
CA THR A 66 -27.05 -20.50 -46.66
C THR A 66 -27.35 -19.01 -46.37
N SER A 67 -28.55 -18.52 -46.69
CA SER A 67 -28.76 -17.12 -47.10
C SER A 67 -30.00 -16.38 -46.53
N SER A 68 -29.78 -15.14 -46.07
CA SER A 68 -30.67 -13.95 -46.30
C SER A 68 -32.06 -13.89 -45.58
N PRO A 69 -32.80 -12.75 -45.63
CA PRO A 69 -32.40 -11.40 -45.20
C PRO A 69 -33.48 -10.74 -44.24
N PRO A 70 -33.92 -9.43 -44.28
CA PRO A 70 -33.96 -8.63 -43.02
C PRO A 70 -35.27 -7.87 -42.66
N THR A 71 -35.41 -7.46 -41.38
CA THR A 71 -36.30 -6.37 -40.88
C THR A 71 -35.90 -5.97 -39.44
N THR A 72 -36.19 -4.80 -38.82
CA THR A 72 -36.48 -3.40 -39.22
C THR A 72 -36.46 -2.51 -37.94
N LEU A 73 -36.13 -1.21 -38.05
CA LEU A 73 -36.16 -0.09 -37.06
C LEU A 73 -36.59 -0.32 -35.58
N ASN A 74 -35.73 0.14 -34.64
CA ASN A 74 -36.07 1.09 -33.56
C ASN A 74 -34.74 1.65 -32.97
N ASN A 75 -34.34 2.92 -33.07
CA ASN A 75 -34.89 4.21 -32.61
C ASN A 75 -34.35 4.66 -31.21
N ASN A 76 -33.67 5.81 -31.20
CA ASN A 76 -33.30 6.72 -30.10
C ASN A 76 -33.06 6.19 -28.67
N ASN A 77 -31.84 6.44 -28.15
CA ASN A 77 -31.62 7.66 -27.36
C ASN A 77 -30.13 8.02 -27.20
N ASN A 78 -29.83 9.32 -27.28
CA ASN A 78 -28.60 9.89 -26.69
C ASN A 78 -28.86 10.16 -25.21
N ASN A 79 -27.97 9.73 -24.30
CA ASN A 79 -27.47 10.61 -23.23
C ASN A 79 -26.23 10.02 -22.51
N ASP A 80 -25.66 10.84 -21.62
CA ASP A 80 -24.89 10.50 -20.41
C ASP A 80 -23.40 10.11 -20.52
N ASN A 81 -22.58 11.14 -20.26
CA ASN A 81 -21.48 11.12 -19.28
C ASN A 81 -20.35 10.11 -19.45
N ASN A 82 -19.39 10.47 -20.30
CA ASN A 82 -18.07 9.84 -20.41
C ASN A 82 -17.17 10.19 -19.19
N ASN A 83 -17.52 9.70 -18.00
CA ASN A 83 -16.69 9.80 -16.80
C ASN A 83 -15.59 8.74 -16.84
N ASN A 84 -14.35 9.19 -17.04
CA ASN A 84 -13.16 8.35 -17.17
C ASN A 84 -12.75 7.70 -15.82
N MET A 85 -13.43 6.63 -15.42
CA MET A 85 -12.93 5.73 -14.38
C MET A 85 -11.70 4.97 -14.91
N ILE A 86 -10.52 5.33 -14.43
CA ILE A 86 -9.31 4.52 -14.60
C ILE A 86 -9.55 3.18 -13.89
N GLY A 87 -9.64 2.11 -14.68
CA GLY A 87 -9.93 0.78 -14.17
C GLY A 87 -8.80 0.25 -13.28
N ASN A 88 -9.10 0.03 -12.00
CA ASN A 88 -8.22 -0.67 -11.07
C ASN A 88 -8.15 -2.16 -11.45
N ASN A 89 -7.26 -2.53 -12.39
CA ASN A 89 -6.99 -3.94 -12.69
C ASN A 89 -6.21 -4.58 -11.52
N PRO A 90 -6.77 -5.58 -10.80
CA PRO A 90 -6.08 -6.23 -9.68
C PRO A 90 -4.81 -6.99 -10.08
N GLU A 91 -4.63 -7.35 -11.36
CA GLU A 91 -3.39 -8.00 -11.84
C GLU A 91 -2.15 -7.12 -11.64
N ASN A 92 -2.31 -5.79 -11.59
CA ASN A 92 -1.18 -4.85 -11.56
C ASN A 92 -0.62 -4.61 -10.14
N SER A 93 -1.42 -4.84 -9.08
CA SER A 93 -0.94 -4.77 -7.70
C SER A 93 -0.11 -6.01 -7.33
N ALA A 94 -0.54 -7.20 -7.76
CA ALA A 94 0.16 -8.46 -7.55
C ALA A 94 1.60 -8.45 -8.10
N ASN A 95 1.78 -7.96 -9.33
CA ASN A 95 3.08 -7.86 -9.99
C ASN A 95 4.06 -6.89 -9.28
N THR A 96 3.55 -5.91 -8.54
CA THR A 96 4.37 -4.97 -7.76
C THR A 96 4.84 -5.62 -6.45
N ALA A 97 3.98 -6.40 -5.79
CA ALA A 97 4.30 -7.07 -4.52
C ALA A 97 5.27 -8.26 -4.68
N MET A 98 5.14 -9.04 -5.76
CA MET A 98 5.94 -10.26 -5.98
C MET A 98 7.47 -10.01 -6.06
N ARG A 99 7.90 -8.79 -6.39
CA ARG A 99 9.32 -8.47 -6.61
C ARG A 99 10.14 -8.26 -5.33
N TYR A 100 9.53 -8.45 -4.15
CA TYR A 100 10.15 -8.21 -2.83
C TYR A 100 10.50 -9.47 -2.02
N LEU A 101 10.23 -10.69 -2.51
CA LEU A 101 10.16 -11.90 -1.67
C LEU A 101 11.23 -12.98 -1.93
N GLU A 102 12.27 -12.74 -2.74
CA GLU A 102 13.39 -13.68 -2.90
C GLU A 102 14.36 -13.63 -1.70
N GLY A 103 14.03 -14.33 -0.60
CA GLY A 103 15.00 -14.60 0.48
C GLY A 103 14.46 -14.84 1.89
N SER A 104 13.62 -15.86 2.12
CA SER A 104 13.25 -16.28 3.49
C SER A 104 12.89 -17.77 3.58
N SER A 105 13.06 -18.36 4.77
CA SER A 105 12.98 -19.81 5.04
C SER A 105 11.58 -20.42 4.89
N GLU A 106 11.54 -21.62 4.30
CA GLU A 106 10.34 -22.37 3.84
C GLU A 106 9.22 -22.62 4.87
N VAL A 107 9.50 -22.52 6.18
CA VAL A 107 8.48 -22.74 7.22
C VAL A 107 7.66 -21.47 7.51
N LYS A 108 8.20 -20.27 7.23
CA LYS A 108 7.46 -19.01 7.38
C LYS A 108 6.63 -18.66 6.14
N THR A 109 7.06 -19.11 4.97
CA THR A 109 6.38 -18.82 3.70
C THR A 109 4.98 -19.40 3.65
N GLN A 110 4.74 -20.63 4.15
CA GLN A 110 3.42 -21.26 4.07
C GLN A 110 2.31 -20.44 4.75
N SER A 111 2.58 -19.89 5.94
CA SER A 111 1.63 -19.03 6.67
C SER A 111 1.45 -17.67 6.00
N ALA A 112 2.53 -17.08 5.47
CA ALA A 112 2.45 -15.82 4.74
C ALA A 112 1.65 -15.96 3.43
N ILE A 113 1.86 -17.05 2.69
CA ILE A 113 1.13 -17.36 1.45
C ILE A 113 -0.36 -17.56 1.75
N SER A 114 -0.72 -18.38 2.75
CA SER A 114 -2.14 -18.57 3.12
C SER A 114 -2.82 -17.26 3.55
N LEU A 115 -2.07 -16.35 4.19
CA LEU A 115 -2.57 -15.02 4.50
C LEU A 115 -2.77 -14.20 3.22
N PHE A 116 -1.77 -14.08 2.35
CA PHE A 116 -1.85 -13.34 1.08
C PHE A 116 -2.98 -13.82 0.17
N ASP A 117 -3.17 -15.13 0.02
CA ASP A 117 -4.27 -15.71 -0.75
C ASP A 117 -5.63 -15.30 -0.16
N HIS A 118 -5.77 -15.33 1.17
CA HIS A 118 -6.97 -14.86 1.87
C HIS A 118 -7.17 -13.34 1.76
N LEU A 119 -6.09 -12.55 1.71
CA LEU A 119 -6.18 -11.09 1.50
C LEU A 119 -6.71 -10.74 0.11
N GLN A 120 -6.31 -11.50 -0.92
CA GLN A 120 -6.70 -11.31 -2.32
C GLN A 120 -8.14 -11.77 -2.60
N GLN A 121 -8.57 -12.89 -2.03
CA GLN A 121 -9.87 -13.52 -2.33
C GLN A 121 -11.12 -12.69 -1.98
N GLY A 122 -10.99 -11.57 -1.27
CA GLY A 122 -12.11 -10.73 -0.83
C GLY A 122 -12.18 -9.30 -1.37
N ASN A 123 -11.34 -8.91 -2.35
CA ASN A 123 -11.17 -7.49 -2.77
C ASN A 123 -10.81 -6.52 -1.62
N LYS A 124 -10.33 -7.05 -0.48
CA LYS A 124 -10.02 -6.26 0.72
C LYS A 124 -8.74 -5.45 0.58
N MET A 125 -7.78 -5.93 -0.22
CA MET A 125 -6.56 -5.19 -0.55
C MET A 125 -6.81 -4.22 -1.70
N PHE A 126 -6.43 -2.95 -1.52
CA PHE A 126 -6.46 -1.95 -2.58
C PHE A 126 -5.28 -0.98 -2.47
N THR A 127 -5.00 -0.23 -3.53
CA THR A 127 -3.95 0.80 -3.54
C THR A 127 -4.54 2.17 -3.82
N LYS A 128 -3.91 3.23 -3.30
CA LYS A 128 -4.27 4.61 -3.60
C LYS A 128 -3.03 5.49 -3.72
N LYS A 129 -3.12 6.54 -4.55
CA LYS A 129 -2.06 7.54 -4.68
C LYS A 129 -2.26 8.68 -3.69
N ASN A 130 -1.18 9.14 -3.05
CA ASN A 130 -1.16 10.43 -2.33
C ASN A 130 -1.14 11.60 -3.33
N VAL A 131 -1.03 12.83 -2.82
CA VAL A 131 -0.95 14.05 -3.65
C VAL A 131 0.33 14.15 -4.49
N ASP A 132 1.41 13.51 -4.03
CA ASP A 132 2.73 13.50 -4.67
C ASP A 132 2.85 12.41 -5.77
N GLY A 133 1.94 11.43 -5.76
CA GLY A 133 1.80 10.36 -6.76
C GLY A 133 2.25 8.98 -6.29
N ASP A 134 2.80 8.86 -5.07
CA ASP A 134 3.23 7.62 -4.43
C ASP A 134 2.07 6.67 -4.18
N ILE A 135 2.29 5.38 -4.45
CA ILE A 135 1.29 4.34 -4.27
C ILE A 135 1.37 3.81 -2.84
N LYS A 136 0.36 4.12 -2.01
CA LYS A 136 0.18 3.55 -0.68
C LYS A 136 -0.74 2.33 -0.74
N LEU A 137 -0.42 1.31 0.07
CA LEU A 137 -1.16 0.06 0.17
C LEU A 137 -2.17 0.13 1.32
N PHE A 138 -3.39 -0.36 1.07
CA PHE A 138 -4.49 -0.39 2.01
C PHE A 138 -5.08 -1.79 2.12
N TYR A 139 -5.64 -2.07 3.29
CA TYR A 139 -6.39 -3.28 3.55
C TYR A 139 -7.66 -2.96 4.35
N TYR A 140 -8.81 -3.29 3.77
CA TYR A 140 -10.11 -3.19 4.41
C TYR A 140 -10.27 -4.26 5.49
N TYR A 141 -10.34 -3.83 6.75
CA TYR A 141 -10.48 -4.71 7.91
C TYR A 141 -11.74 -4.35 8.69
N THR A 142 -12.54 -5.37 9.05
CA THR A 142 -13.73 -5.23 9.89
C THR A 142 -13.60 -6.08 11.15
N LYS A 143 -14.30 -5.69 12.21
CA LYS A 143 -14.29 -6.43 13.49
C LYS A 143 -15.05 -7.76 13.41
N ASP A 144 -15.98 -7.86 12.45
CA ASP A 144 -16.83 -9.04 12.21
C ASP A 144 -16.11 -10.15 11.43
N GLU A 145 -15.01 -9.82 10.73
CA GLU A 145 -14.14 -10.77 10.03
C GLU A 145 -12.68 -10.65 10.53
N PRO A 146 -12.44 -10.99 11.82
CA PRO A 146 -11.18 -10.69 12.49
C PRO A 146 -10.03 -11.56 11.98
N ILE A 147 -9.10 -10.94 11.25
CA ILE A 147 -7.80 -11.53 10.95
C ILE A 147 -6.94 -11.46 12.22
N GLU A 148 -6.28 -12.56 12.58
CA GLU A 148 -5.28 -12.59 13.65
C GLU A 148 -4.03 -11.80 13.24
N ILE A 149 -4.06 -10.49 13.48
CA ILE A 149 -2.96 -9.57 13.23
C ILE A 149 -2.08 -9.51 14.49
N PRO A 150 -0.86 -10.07 14.48
CA PRO A 150 0.05 -9.89 15.61
C PRO A 150 0.51 -8.43 15.65
N LEU A 151 0.26 -7.75 16.78
CA LEU A 151 0.71 -6.37 17.03
C LEU A 151 2.04 -6.35 17.81
N GLU A 152 2.92 -5.44 17.45
CA GLU A 152 4.12 -5.07 18.23
C GLU A 152 3.77 -3.97 19.24
N GLU A 153 2.92 -3.01 18.84
CA GLU A 153 2.40 -1.92 19.68
C GLU A 153 0.88 -1.80 19.55
N GLY A 154 0.21 -1.34 20.60
CA GLY A 154 -1.24 -1.11 20.63
C GLY A 154 -2.08 -2.33 21.01
N ASP A 155 -3.38 -2.25 20.71
CA ASP A 155 -4.37 -3.26 21.11
C ASP A 155 -5.50 -3.36 20.06
N ILE A 156 -5.74 -4.58 19.55
CA ILE A 156 -6.80 -4.87 18.58
C ILE A 156 -8.21 -4.61 19.16
N ASN A 157 -8.39 -4.64 20.49
CA ASN A 157 -9.66 -4.26 21.11
C ASN A 157 -9.98 -2.77 20.94
N SER A 158 -8.96 -1.92 20.75
CA SER A 158 -9.10 -0.51 20.40
C SER A 158 -9.49 -0.27 18.93
N TYR A 159 -9.66 -1.33 18.12
CA TYR A 159 -10.13 -1.23 16.74
C TYR A 159 -11.64 -0.97 16.65
N GLN A 160 -12.00 0.28 16.93
CA GLN A 160 -13.35 0.84 16.84
C GLN A 160 -13.26 2.35 16.57
N ILE A 161 -14.38 3.00 16.19
CA ILE A 161 -14.38 4.45 15.98
C ILE A 161 -14.24 5.16 17.33
N HIS A 162 -13.22 6.03 17.44
CA HIS A 162 -12.96 6.82 18.65
C HIS A 162 -13.61 8.19 18.53
N ASN A 163 -14.24 8.69 19.61
CA ASN A 163 -14.73 10.07 19.66
C ASN A 163 -13.76 10.94 20.47
N ILE A 164 -13.04 11.82 19.78
CA ILE A 164 -12.05 12.72 20.37
C ILE A 164 -12.52 14.16 20.12
N GLY A 165 -12.92 14.86 21.18
CA GLY A 165 -13.35 16.26 21.08
C GLY A 165 -14.61 16.47 20.23
N SER A 166 -15.61 15.60 20.36
CA SER A 166 -16.83 15.57 19.52
C SER A 166 -16.60 15.26 18.04
N GLN A 167 -15.45 14.68 17.68
CA GLN A 167 -15.12 14.27 16.32
C GLN A 167 -14.80 12.78 16.28
N ASN A 168 -15.31 12.07 15.28
CA ASN A 168 -15.05 10.66 15.07
C ASN A 168 -13.71 10.47 14.33
N TYR A 169 -12.88 9.55 14.83
CA TYR A 169 -11.64 9.10 14.24
C TYR A 169 -11.75 7.59 13.97
N TYR A 170 -11.46 7.17 12.75
CA TYR A 170 -11.42 5.75 12.37
C TYR A 170 -10.16 5.08 12.95
N PRO A 171 -10.23 3.82 13.38
CA PRO A 171 -9.06 3.09 13.82
C PRO A 171 -8.16 2.80 12.61
N LEU A 172 -6.85 3.01 12.78
CA LEU A 172 -5.83 2.68 11.80
C LEU A 172 -4.77 1.79 12.46
N ILE A 173 -4.51 0.62 11.85
CA ILE A 173 -3.34 -0.21 12.14
C ILE A 173 -2.34 -0.02 11.01
N LEU A 174 -1.05 0.08 11.37
CA LEU A 174 0.05 0.27 10.41
C LEU A 174 0.95 -0.96 10.33
N GLY A 175 1.45 -1.25 9.13
CA GLY A 175 2.63 -2.09 8.95
C GLY A 175 3.87 -1.48 9.62
N ILE A 176 4.81 -2.32 10.06
CA ILE A 176 5.96 -1.89 10.87
C ILE A 176 6.90 -0.89 10.17
N GLU A 177 7.07 -1.01 8.84
CA GLU A 177 7.94 -0.12 8.07
C GLU A 177 7.23 1.19 7.71
N GLU A 178 5.93 1.14 7.40
CA GLU A 178 5.11 2.35 7.22
C GLU A 178 5.04 3.16 8.52
N ALA A 179 4.82 2.50 9.66
CA ALA A 179 4.88 3.11 10.98
C ALA A 179 6.24 3.76 11.30
N ARG A 180 7.34 3.12 10.88
CA ARG A 180 8.69 3.68 11.03
C ARG A 180 8.87 4.94 10.15
N MET A 181 8.48 4.89 8.87
CA MET A 181 8.60 6.04 7.96
C MET A 181 7.74 7.23 8.42
N MET A 182 6.47 6.99 8.79
CA MET A 182 5.59 8.03 9.31
C MET A 182 6.09 8.67 10.62
N ARG A 183 6.84 7.93 11.44
CA ARG A 183 7.53 8.46 12.64
C ARG A 183 8.77 9.28 12.28
N GLU A 184 9.56 8.83 11.30
CA GLU A 184 10.73 9.56 10.77
C GLU A 184 10.31 10.88 10.09
N GLU A 185 9.13 10.91 9.47
CA GLU A 185 8.48 12.10 8.89
C GLU A 185 7.75 12.98 9.93
N GLY A 186 7.59 12.51 11.18
CA GLY A 186 6.92 13.24 12.26
C GLY A 186 5.39 13.34 12.14
N ILE A 187 4.76 12.45 11.36
CA ILE A 187 3.30 12.40 11.17
C ILE A 187 2.59 11.92 12.45
N PHE A 188 3.21 11.00 13.19
CA PHE A 188 2.80 10.60 14.54
C PHE A 188 4.01 10.17 15.39
N THR A 189 3.82 10.05 16.70
CA THR A 189 4.83 9.61 17.68
C THR A 189 4.49 8.23 18.23
N GLU A 190 3.28 8.05 18.79
CA GLU A 190 2.88 6.86 19.53
C GLU A 190 1.46 6.36 19.20
N VAL A 191 1.14 5.14 19.63
CA VAL A 191 -0.21 4.58 19.48
C VAL A 191 -1.18 5.39 20.35
N GLY A 192 -2.27 5.85 19.76
CA GLY A 192 -3.20 6.82 20.33
C GLY A 192 -3.17 8.18 19.63
N ASP A 193 -2.17 8.46 18.78
CA ASP A 193 -2.07 9.75 18.08
C ASP A 193 -3.16 9.95 17.00
N PRO A 194 -3.84 11.11 16.98
CA PRO A 194 -4.90 11.43 16.01
C PRO A 194 -4.38 12.20 14.78
N ILE A 195 -4.37 11.54 13.61
CA ILE A 195 -4.08 12.15 12.31
C ILE A 195 -5.38 12.72 11.72
N LYS A 196 -5.39 14.00 11.37
CA LYS A 196 -6.63 14.75 11.05
C LYS A 196 -7.04 14.74 9.58
N ASP A 197 -6.11 14.46 8.67
CA ASP A 197 -6.32 14.46 7.22
C ASP A 197 -5.54 13.35 6.53
N PHE A 198 -5.80 12.11 6.96
CA PHE A 198 -5.31 10.90 6.31
C PHE A 198 -6.28 10.55 5.17
N PHE A 199 -5.94 10.87 3.93
CA PHE A 199 -6.78 10.66 2.73
C PHE A 199 -8.21 11.22 2.89
N GLY A 200 -8.31 12.48 3.37
CA GLY A 200 -9.59 13.15 3.63
C GLY A 200 -10.39 12.53 4.79
N LYS A 201 -9.72 11.82 5.71
CA LYS A 201 -10.32 11.20 6.90
C LYS A 201 -9.53 11.49 8.17
N LYS A 202 -10.24 11.42 9.28
CA LYS A 202 -9.69 11.50 10.63
C LYS A 202 -9.44 10.08 11.10
N VAL A 203 -8.21 9.76 11.44
CA VAL A 203 -7.80 8.43 11.89
C VAL A 203 -6.99 8.53 13.18
N VAL A 204 -7.04 7.49 14.00
CA VAL A 204 -6.20 7.35 15.18
C VAL A 204 -5.41 6.05 15.07
N ILE A 205 -4.11 6.11 15.36
CA ILE A 205 -3.27 4.91 15.35
C ILE A 205 -3.67 4.05 16.55
N VAL A 206 -4.18 2.84 16.31
CA VAL A 206 -4.62 1.90 17.39
C VAL A 206 -3.70 0.69 17.55
N GLY A 207 -2.79 0.49 16.60
CA GLY A 207 -1.72 -0.49 16.72
C GLY A 207 -0.75 -0.50 15.55
N ILE A 208 0.39 -1.16 15.75
CA ILE A 208 1.45 -1.35 14.76
C ILE A 208 1.73 -2.85 14.68
N MET A 209 1.76 -3.40 13.48
CA MET A 209 1.95 -4.84 13.25
C MET A 209 3.36 -5.33 13.61
N LYS A 210 3.48 -6.60 14.02
CA LYS A 210 4.77 -7.28 14.07
C LYS A 210 5.31 -7.48 12.66
N LYS A 211 6.63 -7.42 12.51
CA LYS A 211 7.31 -7.55 11.21
C LYS A 211 7.04 -8.89 10.53
N THR A 212 6.38 -8.85 9.37
CA THR A 212 6.04 -10.00 8.54
C THR A 212 7.14 -10.34 7.54
N ASN A 213 7.91 -9.35 7.09
CA ASN A 213 8.83 -9.40 5.94
C ASN A 213 8.09 -9.58 4.60
N GLY A 214 6.95 -8.89 4.45
CA GLY A 214 6.15 -8.86 3.23
C GLY A 214 5.38 -7.53 3.11
N ALA A 215 4.55 -7.40 2.07
CA ALA A 215 3.85 -6.16 1.75
C ALA A 215 2.95 -5.59 2.88
N LEU A 216 2.53 -6.43 3.83
CA LEU A 216 1.81 -5.98 5.04
C LEU A 216 2.64 -5.04 5.94
N ASP A 217 3.97 -5.11 5.88
CA ASP A 217 4.84 -4.18 6.61
C ASP A 217 4.74 -2.74 6.09
N LEU A 218 4.13 -2.54 4.91
CA LEU A 218 3.89 -1.26 4.23
C LEU A 218 2.37 -0.93 4.09
N ALA A 219 1.50 -1.65 4.81
CA ALA A 219 0.05 -1.55 4.63
C ALA A 219 -0.65 -0.69 5.69
N HIS A 220 -1.76 -0.08 5.28
CA HIS A 220 -2.72 0.64 6.13
C HIS A 220 -3.99 -0.19 6.34
N LEU A 221 -4.23 -0.67 7.55
CA LEU A 221 -5.39 -1.50 7.89
C LEU A 221 -6.49 -0.62 8.50
N ILE A 222 -7.53 -0.35 7.72
CA ILE A 222 -8.57 0.67 8.01
C ILE A 222 -9.97 0.12 7.69
N PRO A 223 -11.04 0.47 8.45
CA PRO A 223 -12.39 -0.02 8.17
C PRO A 223 -13.10 0.86 7.12
N LEU A 224 -12.39 1.21 6.04
CA LEU A 224 -12.87 2.07 4.96
C LEU A 224 -12.48 1.49 3.61
N THR A 225 -13.42 1.47 2.68
CA THR A 225 -13.22 1.04 1.29
C THR A 225 -12.51 2.11 0.45
N SER A 226 -12.02 1.73 -0.72
CA SER A 226 -11.31 2.64 -1.65
C SER A 226 -12.14 3.85 -2.10
N GLY A 227 -13.48 3.71 -2.14
CA GLY A 227 -14.41 4.78 -2.49
C GLY A 227 -14.81 5.68 -1.32
N GLU A 228 -14.49 5.31 -0.08
CA GLU A 228 -14.72 6.13 1.10
C GLU A 228 -13.52 7.04 1.41
N LEU A 229 -12.29 6.63 1.06
CA LEU A 229 -11.13 7.52 1.10
C LEU A 229 -11.21 8.58 -0.01
N ASN A 230 -10.80 9.82 0.29
CA ASN A 230 -10.73 10.91 -0.69
C ASN A 230 -9.43 10.85 -1.50
#